data_AF-A0A7C4D928-F1
#
_entry.id   AF-A0A7C4D928-F1
#
_cell.length_a   1.000
_cell.length_b   1.000
_cell.length_c   1.000
_cell.angle_alpha   90.00
_cell.angle_beta   90.00
_cell.angle_gamma   90.00
#
_symmetry.space_group_name_H-M   'P 1'
#
loop_
_entity.id
_entity.type
_entity.pdbx_description
1 polymer ?
#
loop_
_entity_poly.entity_id
_entity_poly.type
_entity_poly.pdbx_seq_one_letter_code
_entity_poly.pdbx_strand_id
1 'polypeptide(L)'
;MAIGEKPIFPYTFPIHSILALNASLKHLLAEGLENVYERHKRESTVAKRFVRELGLSMHNRCEACPGCENEEAYCALTVTAFKTPIQAMKVVEKMEHDHGVRISAGLREHQEDVLRIGHMGWQAQPPFTKATLTSLASTLKNLGLKLNYEEALAGLL
;
A
#
# COMPACT_ATOMS: atom_id res chain seq x y z
N MET A 1 16.47 -19.30 32.55
CA MET A 1 17.24 -20.34 31.84
C MET A 1 18.70 -20.13 32.14
N ALA A 2 19.39 -21.15 32.64
CA ALA A 2 20.83 -21.08 32.84
C ALA A 2 21.54 -20.95 31.49
N ILE A 3 22.58 -20.12 31.42
CA ILE A 3 23.45 -19.99 30.26
C ILE A 3 24.20 -21.32 30.12
N GLY A 4 23.88 -22.13 29.11
CA GLY A 4 24.58 -23.40 28.81
C GLY A 4 23.71 -24.60 28.50
N GLU A 5 22.41 -24.57 28.81
CA GLU A 5 21.48 -25.64 28.40
C GLU A 5 21.02 -25.42 26.96
N LYS A 6 21.07 -26.48 26.13
CA LYS A 6 20.47 -26.43 24.79
C LYS A 6 18.98 -26.13 24.93
N PRO A 7 18.46 -25.06 24.31
CA PRO A 7 17.04 -24.76 24.39
C PRO A 7 16.24 -25.94 23.84
N ILE A 8 15.37 -26.51 24.67
CA ILE A 8 14.41 -27.53 24.25
C ILE A 8 13.26 -26.79 23.58
N PHE A 9 13.10 -27.05 22.30
CA PHE A 9 12.02 -26.50 21.50
C PHE A 9 10.90 -27.53 21.36
N PRO A 10 9.61 -27.13 21.46
CA PRO A 10 8.49 -28.06 21.38
C PRO A 10 8.31 -28.72 20.00
N TYR A 11 8.97 -28.19 18.96
CA TYR A 11 8.96 -28.68 17.59
C TYR A 11 10.16 -28.14 16.80
N THR A 12 10.38 -28.68 15.59
CA THR A 12 11.38 -28.17 14.65
C THR A 12 11.03 -26.75 14.22
N PHE A 13 11.87 -25.79 14.57
CA PHE A 13 11.65 -24.40 14.20
C PHE A 13 11.87 -24.17 12.69
N PRO A 14 11.11 -23.24 12.07
CA PRO A 14 11.32 -22.86 10.67
C PRO A 14 12.57 -21.98 10.55
N ILE A 15 13.74 -22.63 10.54
CA ILE A 15 15.05 -21.96 10.65
C ILE A 15 15.24 -20.86 9.59
N HIS A 16 14.79 -21.10 8.36
CA HIS A 16 14.89 -20.11 7.28
C HIS A 16 14.05 -18.86 7.56
N SER A 17 12.85 -19.01 8.11
CA SER A 17 11.99 -17.88 8.48
C SER A 17 12.61 -17.04 9.61
N ILE A 18 13.25 -17.70 10.59
CA ILE A 18 13.95 -16.99 11.68
C ILE A 18 15.12 -16.20 11.13
N LEU A 19 15.92 -16.80 10.25
CA LEU A 19 17.07 -16.12 9.64
C LEU A 19 16.62 -14.93 8.77
N ALA A 20 15.54 -15.09 7.99
CA ALA A 20 14.95 -14.02 7.19
C ALA A 20 14.38 -12.90 8.07
N LEU A 21 13.71 -13.24 9.18
CA LEU A 21 13.22 -12.26 10.16
C LEU A 21 14.37 -11.48 10.79
N ASN A 22 15.43 -12.17 11.23
CA ASN A 22 16.63 -11.53 11.79
C ASN A 22 17.28 -10.57 10.80
N ALA A 23 17.40 -10.95 9.52
CA ALA A 23 17.91 -10.06 8.48
C ALA A 23 17.00 -8.83 8.29
N SER A 24 15.67 -9.05 8.21
CA SER A 24 14.68 -7.98 8.05
C SER A 24 14.71 -6.98 9.21
N LEU A 25 14.82 -7.47 10.45
CA LEU A 25 14.96 -6.64 11.65
C LEU A 25 16.25 -5.83 11.63
N LYS A 26 17.38 -6.42 11.21
CA LYS A 26 18.64 -5.68 11.07
C LYS A 26 18.54 -4.52 10.09
N HIS A 27 17.88 -4.72 8.95
CA HIS A 27 17.65 -3.63 7.98
C HIS A 27 16.80 -2.50 8.57
N LEU A 28 15.69 -2.86 9.21
CA LEU A 28 14.77 -1.90 9.83
C LEU A 28 15.43 -1.12 10.98
N LEU A 29 16.22 -1.78 11.82
CA LEU A 29 16.95 -1.13 12.91
C LEU A 29 18.12 -0.27 12.41
N ALA A 30 18.80 -0.68 11.32
CA ALA A 30 19.86 0.11 10.71
C ALA A 30 19.34 1.39 10.03
N GLU A 31 18.13 1.35 9.46
CA GLU A 31 17.45 2.54 8.91
C GLU A 31 16.95 3.47 10.02
N GLY A 32 16.52 2.91 11.16
CA GLY A 32 15.88 3.62 12.26
C GLY A 32 14.36 3.62 12.11
N LEU A 33 13.64 3.32 13.20
CA LEU A 33 12.18 3.13 13.18
C LEU A 33 11.43 4.39 12.72
N GLU A 34 11.89 5.56 13.18
CA GLU A 34 11.30 6.85 12.85
C GLU A 34 11.40 7.14 11.35
N ASN A 35 12.54 6.82 10.73
CA ASN A 35 12.74 6.96 9.29
C ASN A 35 11.84 6.00 8.51
N VAL A 36 11.69 4.76 8.98
CA VAL A 36 10.78 3.77 8.40
C VAL A 36 9.35 4.28 8.44
N TYR A 37 8.89 4.78 9.59
CA TYR A 37 7.53 5.33 9.71
C TYR A 37 7.32 6.55 8.82
N GLU A 38 8.29 7.46 8.77
CA GLU A 38 8.19 8.68 7.98
C GLU A 38 8.10 8.39 6.48
N ARG A 39 8.90 7.45 5.94
CA ARG A 39 8.76 7.10 4.52
C ARG A 39 7.42 6.44 4.19
N HIS A 40 6.89 5.58 5.07
CA HIS A 40 5.55 5.01 4.87
C HIS A 40 4.47 6.09 4.90
N LYS A 41 4.57 7.02 5.85
CA LYS A 41 3.66 8.17 5.96
C LYS A 41 3.71 9.03 4.69
N ARG A 42 4.91 9.33 4.18
CA ARG A 42 5.09 10.13 2.98
C ARG A 42 4.45 9.45 1.76
N GLU A 43 4.78 8.18 1.51
CA GLU A 43 4.26 7.47 0.33
C GLU A 43 2.74 7.25 0.39
N SER A 44 2.20 6.95 1.58
CA SER A 44 0.74 6.91 1.80
C SER A 44 0.08 8.26 1.53
N THR A 45 0.70 9.36 1.97
CA THR A 45 0.18 10.72 1.73
C THR A 45 0.16 11.06 0.25
N VAL A 46 1.23 10.73 -0.49
CA VAL A 46 1.29 10.92 -1.95
C VAL A 46 0.18 10.13 -2.65
N ALA A 47 -0.01 8.86 -2.30
CA ALA A 47 -1.05 8.04 -2.91
C ALA A 47 -2.48 8.52 -2.58
N LYS A 48 -2.76 8.87 -1.32
CA LYS A 48 -4.06 9.45 -0.92
C LYS A 48 -4.35 10.74 -1.67
N ARG A 49 -3.38 11.64 -1.75
CA ARG A 49 -3.50 12.90 -2.50
C ARG A 49 -3.80 12.63 -3.97
N PHE A 50 -3.02 11.76 -4.61
CA PHE A 50 -3.20 11.41 -6.02
C PHE A 50 -4.59 10.82 -6.31
N VAL A 51 -5.09 9.91 -5.47
CA VAL A 51 -6.43 9.34 -5.62
C VAL A 51 -7.52 10.42 -5.50
N ARG A 52 -7.38 11.34 -4.54
CA ARG A 52 -8.31 12.47 -4.38
C ARG A 52 -8.25 13.42 -5.57
N GLU A 53 -7.04 13.75 -6.05
CA GLU A 53 -6.82 14.60 -7.22
C GLU A 53 -7.39 13.97 -8.50
N LEU A 54 -7.39 12.64 -8.64
CA LEU A 54 -8.12 11.96 -9.72
C LEU A 54 -9.64 12.13 -9.64
N GLY A 55 -10.18 12.56 -8.49
CA GLY A 55 -11.62 12.62 -8.23
C GLY A 55 -12.21 11.29 -7.75
N LEU A 56 -11.39 10.34 -7.32
CA LEU A 56 -11.86 9.06 -6.77
C LEU A 56 -12.09 9.14 -5.26
N SER A 57 -13.10 8.42 -4.78
CA SER A 57 -13.42 8.39 -3.36
C SER A 57 -12.53 7.42 -2.60
N MET A 58 -11.99 7.88 -1.48
CA MET A 58 -11.32 7.04 -0.50
C MET A 58 -12.30 6.01 0.10
N HIS A 59 -11.80 4.80 0.41
CA HIS A 59 -12.65 3.75 0.98
C HIS A 59 -12.89 3.94 2.49
N ASN A 60 -11.91 4.47 3.21
CA ASN A 60 -12.01 4.75 4.64
C ASN A 60 -13.13 5.75 4.92
N ARG A 61 -14.02 5.39 5.86
CA ARG A 61 -15.08 6.26 6.36
C ARG A 61 -14.81 6.58 7.83
N CYS A 62 -14.10 7.67 8.09
CA CYS A 62 -13.78 8.08 9.46
C CYS A 62 -15.04 8.35 10.30
N GLU A 63 -16.09 8.90 9.67
CA GLU A 63 -17.40 9.13 10.30
C GLU A 63 -18.05 7.86 10.89
N ALA A 64 -17.71 6.69 10.34
CA ALA A 64 -18.22 5.40 10.80
C ALA A 64 -17.32 4.73 11.86
N CYS A 65 -16.18 5.34 12.22
CA CYS A 65 -15.22 4.81 13.17
C CYS A 65 -15.31 5.55 14.51
N PRO A 66 -15.84 4.92 15.58
CA PRO A 66 -15.86 5.52 16.91
C PRO A 66 -14.44 5.94 17.35
N GLY A 67 -14.29 7.17 17.81
CA GLY A 67 -13.01 7.72 18.27
C GLY A 67 -12.08 8.22 17.16
N CYS A 68 -12.55 8.37 15.92
CA CYS A 68 -11.78 8.96 14.82
C CYS A 68 -11.79 10.48 14.93
N GLU A 69 -10.70 11.07 15.44
CA GLU A 69 -10.59 12.52 15.69
C GLU A 69 -10.43 13.34 14.39
N ASN A 70 -10.00 12.70 13.30
CA ASN A 70 -9.89 13.28 11.96
C ASN A 70 -9.89 12.17 10.89
N GLU A 71 -10.16 12.53 9.63
CA GLU A 71 -10.37 11.60 8.50
C GLU A 71 -9.27 10.53 8.30
N GLU A 72 -8.08 10.75 8.84
CA GLU A 72 -6.90 9.92 8.61
C GLU A 72 -6.34 9.25 9.87
N ALA A 73 -6.92 9.50 11.06
CA ALA A 73 -6.37 9.08 12.35
C ALA A 73 -6.10 7.57 12.46
N TYR A 74 -6.93 6.75 11.81
CA TYR A 74 -6.79 5.28 11.79
C TYR A 74 -6.47 4.72 10.41
N CYS A 75 -6.06 5.56 9.47
CA CYS A 75 -5.65 5.07 8.16
C CYS A 75 -4.29 4.35 8.25
N ALA A 76 -4.24 3.12 7.74
CA ALA A 76 -2.99 2.38 7.65
C ALA A 76 -2.01 3.12 6.71
N LEU A 77 -0.78 3.34 7.18
CA LEU A 77 0.28 3.96 6.36
C LEU A 77 0.85 3.00 5.31
N THR A 78 0.55 1.71 5.43
CA THR A 78 1.05 0.67 4.55
C THR A 78 0.14 0.38 3.37
N VAL A 79 -1.10 0.90 3.36
CA VAL A 79 -2.06 0.64 2.29
C VAL A 79 -3.04 1.79 2.10
N THR A 80 -3.21 2.20 0.85
CA THR A 80 -4.20 3.20 0.44
C THR A 80 -5.35 2.50 -0.27
N ALA A 81 -6.56 2.53 0.31
CA ALA A 81 -7.74 1.88 -0.25
C ALA A 81 -8.74 2.92 -0.79
N PHE A 82 -9.23 2.71 -2.01
CA PHE A 82 -10.12 3.64 -2.70
C PHE A 82 -11.12 2.92 -3.60
N LYS A 83 -12.21 3.59 -3.92
CA LYS A 83 -13.26 3.04 -4.77
C LYS A 83 -12.99 3.29 -6.24
N THR A 84 -13.39 2.33 -7.06
CA THR A 84 -13.37 2.43 -8.52
C THR A 84 -14.79 2.26 -9.07
N PRO A 85 -15.20 3.04 -10.09
CA PRO A 85 -16.52 2.89 -10.72
C PRO A 85 -16.61 1.69 -11.69
N ILE A 86 -15.50 1.00 -11.92
CA ILE A 86 -15.41 -0.19 -12.75
C ILE A 86 -14.85 -1.35 -11.93
N GLN A 87 -15.06 -2.57 -12.42
CA GLN A 87 -14.56 -3.80 -11.80
C GLN A 87 -13.07 -3.71 -11.44
N ALA A 88 -12.78 -3.80 -10.14
CA ALA A 88 -11.43 -3.66 -9.59
C ALA A 88 -10.44 -4.64 -10.20
N MET A 89 -10.83 -5.91 -10.37
CA MET A 89 -9.96 -6.93 -10.97
C MET A 89 -9.56 -6.60 -12.42
N LYS A 90 -10.44 -5.96 -13.19
CA LYS A 90 -10.10 -5.50 -14.55
C LYS A 90 -8.97 -4.48 -14.54
N VAL A 91 -8.95 -3.57 -13.56
CA VAL A 91 -7.86 -2.60 -13.38
C VAL A 91 -6.58 -3.31 -12.98
N VAL A 92 -6.65 -4.24 -12.02
CA VAL A 92 -5.50 -5.02 -11.53
C VAL A 92 -4.82 -5.78 -12.67
N GLU A 93 -5.60 -6.54 -13.45
CA GLU A 93 -5.09 -7.35 -14.56
C GLU A 93 -4.50 -6.47 -15.67
N LYS A 94 -5.15 -5.33 -15.98
CA LYS A 94 -4.66 -4.43 -17.02
C LYS A 94 -3.37 -3.72 -16.62
N MET A 95 -3.25 -3.30 -15.35
CA MET A 95 -2.00 -2.72 -14.83
C MET A 95 -0.85 -3.74 -14.88
N GLU A 96 -1.11 -4.99 -14.50
CA GLU A 96 -0.09 -6.04 -14.53
C GLU A 96 0.34 -6.36 -15.96
N HIS A 97 -0.62 -6.50 -16.88
CA HIS A 97 -0.35 -6.82 -18.27
C HIS A 97 0.41 -5.68 -19.00
N ASP A 98 -0.03 -4.43 -18.86
CA ASP A 98 0.51 -3.31 -19.65
C ASP A 98 1.77 -2.69 -19.05
N HIS A 99 1.93 -2.78 -17.72
CA HIS A 99 2.99 -2.07 -17.00
C HIS A 99 3.87 -2.96 -16.13
N GLY A 100 3.51 -4.24 -15.94
CA GLY A 100 4.19 -5.11 -14.98
C GLY A 100 4.01 -4.68 -13.53
N VAL A 101 2.99 -3.85 -13.25
CA VAL A 101 2.71 -3.33 -11.90
C VAL A 101 1.40 -3.90 -11.40
N ARG A 102 1.42 -4.52 -10.22
CA ARG A 102 0.24 -5.13 -9.61
C ARG A 102 -0.17 -4.42 -8.33
N ILE A 103 -1.43 -3.99 -8.28
CA ILE A 103 -2.11 -3.57 -7.04
C ILE A 103 -3.12 -4.65 -6.64
N SER A 104 -3.80 -4.48 -5.50
CA SER A 104 -4.78 -5.48 -5.04
C SER A 104 -6.21 -4.97 -5.14
N ALA A 105 -7.15 -5.86 -5.44
CA ALA A 105 -8.57 -5.61 -5.20
C ALA A 105 -8.89 -5.67 -3.70
N GLY A 106 -10.09 -5.21 -3.34
CA GLY A 106 -10.68 -5.42 -2.03
C GLY A 106 -10.95 -6.90 -1.75
N LEU A 107 -11.49 -7.18 -0.57
CA LEU A 107 -11.80 -8.54 -0.12
C LEU A 107 -13.31 -8.67 0.08
N ARG A 108 -13.83 -9.89 -0.14
CA ARG A 108 -15.24 -10.23 0.08
C ARG A 108 -16.19 -9.21 -0.59
N GLU A 109 -17.03 -8.51 0.17
CA GLU A 109 -17.98 -7.51 -0.31
C GLU A 109 -17.34 -6.34 -1.09
N HIS A 110 -16.02 -6.18 -1.03
CA HIS A 110 -15.27 -5.11 -1.68
C HIS A 110 -14.42 -5.59 -2.88
N GLN A 111 -14.56 -6.85 -3.30
CA GLN A 111 -13.77 -7.41 -4.41
C GLN A 111 -14.02 -6.71 -5.76
N GLU A 112 -15.23 -6.20 -5.96
CA GLU A 112 -15.62 -5.61 -7.24
C GLU A 112 -15.32 -4.11 -7.34
N ASP A 113 -15.34 -3.37 -6.23
CA ASP A 113 -15.39 -1.90 -6.25
C ASP A 113 -14.25 -1.20 -5.49
N VAL A 114 -13.37 -1.94 -4.79
CA VAL A 114 -12.23 -1.36 -4.06
C VAL A 114 -10.90 -1.79 -4.65
N LEU A 115 -10.00 -0.83 -4.78
CA LEU A 115 -8.58 -1.04 -5.09
C LEU A 115 -7.71 -0.63 -3.90
N ARG A 116 -6.56 -1.30 -3.76
CA ARG A 116 -5.61 -1.12 -2.67
C ARG A 116 -4.19 -1.00 -3.22
N ILE A 117 -3.56 0.15 -2.97
CA ILE A 117 -2.15 0.41 -3.28
C ILE A 117 -1.32 0.10 -2.03
N GLY A 118 -0.36 -0.81 -2.16
CA GLY A 118 0.54 -1.17 -1.07
C GLY A 118 1.78 -0.26 -1.01
N HIS A 119 2.08 0.24 0.17
CA HIS A 119 3.30 0.96 0.51
C HIS A 119 3.98 0.23 1.67
N MET A 120 4.39 -1.03 1.44
CA MET A 120 4.89 -1.91 2.51
C MET A 120 6.38 -2.17 2.37
N GLY A 121 7.12 -2.06 3.48
CA GLY A 121 8.51 -2.51 3.54
C GLY A 121 9.35 -1.81 2.49
N TRP A 122 10.03 -2.55 1.62
CA TRP A 122 10.88 -1.99 0.57
C TRP A 122 10.13 -1.12 -0.46
N GLN A 123 8.84 -1.39 -0.68
CA GLN A 123 8.03 -0.69 -1.70
C GLN A 123 7.61 0.73 -1.29
N ALA A 124 7.67 1.08 0.00
CA ALA A 124 7.43 2.44 0.47
C ALA A 124 8.64 3.35 0.16
N GLN A 125 8.86 3.58 -1.13
CA GLN A 125 9.89 4.44 -1.70
C GLN A 125 9.34 5.15 -2.96
N PRO A 126 9.82 6.36 -3.28
CA PRO A 126 9.22 7.19 -4.32
C PRO A 126 9.24 6.58 -5.73
N PRO A 127 10.26 5.82 -6.18
CA PRO A 127 10.23 5.20 -7.52
C PRO A 127 9.06 4.23 -7.70
N PHE A 128 8.76 3.41 -6.69
CA PHE A 128 7.68 2.41 -6.75
C PHE A 128 6.31 3.09 -6.66
N THR A 129 6.16 4.09 -5.79
CA THR A 129 4.93 4.89 -5.71
C THR A 129 4.66 5.58 -7.04
N LYS A 130 5.66 6.29 -7.60
CA LYS A 130 5.52 6.98 -8.89
C LYS A 130 5.16 6.03 -10.03
N ALA A 131 5.85 4.89 -10.13
CA ALA A 131 5.54 3.87 -11.14
C ALA A 131 4.10 3.33 -10.99
N THR A 132 3.65 3.11 -9.74
CA THR A 132 2.30 2.61 -9.48
C THR A 132 1.22 3.61 -9.83
N LEU A 133 1.37 4.87 -9.43
CA LEU A 133 0.36 5.91 -9.67
C LEU A 133 0.27 6.29 -11.15
N THR A 134 1.41 6.37 -11.85
CA THR A 134 1.44 6.62 -13.30
C THR A 134 0.81 5.47 -14.09
N SER A 135 1.11 4.22 -13.72
CA SER A 135 0.48 3.02 -14.32
C SER A 135 -1.02 2.97 -14.07
N LEU A 136 -1.46 3.35 -12.87
CA LEU A 136 -2.88 3.45 -12.52
C LEU A 136 -3.59 4.49 -13.38
N ALA A 137 -3.07 5.72 -13.46
CA ALA A 137 -3.66 6.77 -14.30
C ALA A 137 -3.74 6.37 -15.78
N SER A 138 -2.65 5.82 -16.33
CA SER A 138 -2.62 5.29 -17.70
C SER A 138 -3.71 4.23 -17.92
N THR A 139 -3.80 3.27 -16.99
CA THR A 139 -4.79 2.17 -17.06
C THR A 139 -6.22 2.69 -17.00
N LEU A 140 -6.54 3.54 -16.02
CA LEU A 140 -7.90 4.10 -15.87
C LEU A 140 -8.29 4.94 -17.10
N LYS A 141 -7.34 5.70 -17.65
CA LYS A 141 -7.56 6.49 -18.88
C LYS A 141 -7.83 5.59 -20.09
N ASN A 142 -7.05 4.54 -20.27
CA ASN A 142 -7.22 3.57 -21.36
C ASN A 142 -8.52 2.77 -21.24
N LEU A 143 -9.01 2.57 -20.02
CA LEU A 143 -10.31 1.96 -19.75
C LEU A 143 -11.49 2.93 -19.93
N GLY A 144 -11.23 4.17 -20.33
CA GLY A 144 -12.25 5.15 -20.74
C GLY A 144 -12.84 5.97 -19.60
N LEU A 145 -12.24 5.93 -18.39
CA LEU A 145 -12.73 6.75 -17.28
C LEU A 145 -12.36 8.22 -17.51
N LYS A 146 -13.32 9.10 -17.26
CA LYS A 146 -13.14 10.56 -17.29
C LYS A 146 -12.81 11.05 -15.88
N LEU A 147 -11.53 11.22 -15.60
CA LEU A 147 -10.97 11.63 -14.31
C LEU A 147 -10.00 12.80 -14.52
N ASN A 148 -9.59 13.43 -13.42
CA ASN A 148 -8.71 14.61 -13.43
C ASN A 148 -7.22 14.20 -13.52
N TYR A 149 -6.83 13.59 -14.63
CA TYR A 149 -5.47 13.02 -14.79
C TYR A 149 -4.35 14.06 -14.76
N GLU A 150 -4.56 15.23 -15.35
CA GLU A 150 -3.54 16.29 -15.42
C GLU A 150 -3.20 16.83 -14.04
N GLU A 151 -4.22 17.11 -13.22
CA GLU A 151 -4.07 17.56 -11.84
C GLU A 151 -3.33 16.52 -10.98
N ALA A 152 -3.76 15.26 -11.04
CA ALA A 152 -3.13 14.19 -10.28
C ALA A 152 -1.67 13.92 -10.68
N LEU A 153 -1.35 13.98 -11.98
CA LEU A 153 0.01 13.73 -12.47
C LEU A 153 0.96 14.92 -12.21
N ALA A 154 0.45 16.16 -12.18
CA ALA A 154 1.26 17.34 -11.89
C ALA A 154 1.94 17.27 -10.53
N GLY A 155 1.28 16.69 -9.52
CA GLY A 155 1.85 16.52 -8.17
C GLY A 155 2.91 15.41 -8.05
N LEU A 156 3.21 14.65 -9.11
CA LEU A 156 4.21 13.57 -9.13
C LEU A 156 5.52 13.93 -9.86
N LEU A 157 5.57 15.11 -10.48
CA LEU A 157 6.76 15.68 -11.13
C LEU A 157 7.52 16.57 -10.16
#